data_AF-A0A821R3F2-F1
#
_entry.id   AF-A0A821R3F2-F1
#
_cell.length_a   1.000
_cell.length_b   1.000
_cell.length_c   1.000
_cell.angle_alpha   90.00
_cell.angle_beta   90.00
_cell.angle_gamma   90.00
#
_symmetry.space_group_name_H-M   'P 1'
#
loop_
_entity.id
_entity.type
_entity.pdbx_description
1 polymer ?
#
loop_
_entity_poly.entity_id
_entity_poly.type
_entity_poly.pdbx_seq_one_letter_code
_entity_poly.pdbx_strand_id
1 'polypeptide(L)'
;MIKGVVNDLIHASTEQESYTCVRRQLAIIFDGSQFLWKKFCKYAHQEYLIEQEQRPTFNETIDRSLSLHNGRYLMLIGENESIFDYVERYINATQKPIQTLIGSSLTDDLIAGTTYSEQYNRKVLMDIILHAETNATLIMRRMDHIY
;
A
#
# COMPACT_ATOMS: atom_id res chain seq x y z
N MET A 1 -10.80 0.75 -2.10
CA MET A 1 -10.53 -0.52 -1.38
C MET A 1 -11.45 -1.66 -1.86
N ILE A 2 -12.77 -1.64 -1.60
CA ILE A 2 -13.70 -2.70 -2.05
C ILE A 2 -13.69 -2.90 -3.58
N LYS A 3 -13.64 -1.82 -4.36
CA LYS A 3 -13.58 -1.88 -5.84
C LYS A 3 -12.38 -2.68 -6.38
N GLY A 4 -11.23 -2.64 -5.69
CA GLY A 4 -10.03 -3.37 -6.10
C GLY A 4 -10.10 -4.87 -5.82
N VAL A 5 -10.71 -5.25 -4.68
CA VAL A 5 -11.00 -6.66 -4.37
C VAL A 5 -11.95 -7.23 -5.42
N VAL A 6 -13.00 -6.49 -5.77
CA VAL A 6 -13.96 -6.90 -6.80
C VAL A 6 -13.28 -7.04 -8.16
N ASN A 7 -12.41 -6.11 -8.55
CA ASN A 7 -11.69 -6.21 -9.83
C ASN A 7 -10.75 -7.43 -9.88
N ASP A 8 -10.01 -7.70 -8.79
CA ASP A 8 -9.15 -8.88 -8.72
C ASP A 8 -9.95 -10.19 -8.76
N LEU A 9 -11.15 -10.20 -8.16
CA LEU A 9 -12.07 -11.34 -8.20
C LEU A 9 -12.65 -11.56 -9.59
N ILE A 10 -12.93 -10.49 -10.35
CA ILE A 10 -13.40 -10.59 -11.75
C ILE A 10 -12.33 -11.23 -12.65
N HIS A 11 -11.04 -11.08 -12.32
CA HIS A 11 -9.93 -11.63 -13.09
C HIS A 11 -9.40 -12.95 -12.54
N ALA A 12 -9.98 -13.47 -11.45
CA ALA A 12 -9.64 -14.79 -10.94
C ALA A 12 -10.20 -15.87 -11.88
N SER A 13 -9.33 -16.73 -12.38
CA SER A 13 -9.67 -17.83 -13.29
C SER A 13 -10.27 -19.03 -12.55
N THR A 14 -9.98 -19.16 -11.26
CA THR A 14 -10.45 -20.28 -10.43
C THR A 14 -11.06 -19.80 -9.11
N GLU A 15 -11.90 -20.66 -8.53
CA GLU A 15 -12.49 -20.42 -7.22
C GLU A 15 -11.41 -20.33 -6.13
N GLN A 16 -10.37 -21.14 -6.23
CA GLN A 16 -9.25 -21.13 -5.31
C GLN A 16 -8.48 -19.79 -5.36
N GLU A 17 -8.20 -19.28 -6.56
CA GLU A 17 -7.58 -17.94 -6.72
C GLU A 17 -8.44 -16.82 -6.13
N SER A 18 -9.76 -16.96 -6.17
CA SER A 18 -10.70 -16.01 -5.57
C SER A 18 -10.55 -15.98 -4.05
N TYR A 19 -10.48 -17.14 -3.40
CA TYR A 19 -10.24 -17.23 -1.95
C TYR A 19 -8.86 -16.74 -1.55
N THR A 20 -7.81 -17.08 -2.31
CA THR A 20 -6.47 -16.54 -2.13
C THR A 20 -6.47 -15.01 -2.23
N CYS A 21 -7.24 -14.45 -3.16
CA CYS A 21 -7.39 -13.00 -3.31
C CYS A 21 -7.99 -12.37 -2.04
N VAL A 22 -9.11 -12.92 -1.54
CA VAL A 22 -9.74 -12.44 -0.30
C VAL A 22 -8.80 -12.54 0.89
N ARG A 23 -8.10 -13.68 1.05
CA ARG A 23 -7.12 -13.88 2.15
C ARG A 23 -6.06 -12.79 2.17
N ARG A 24 -5.49 -12.50 1.00
CA ARG A 24 -4.43 -11.51 0.84
C ARG A 24 -4.93 -10.10 1.13
N GLN A 25 -6.12 -9.76 0.65
CA GLN A 25 -6.72 -8.44 0.91
C GLN A 25 -6.99 -8.23 2.41
N LEU A 26 -7.49 -9.26 3.11
CA LEU A 26 -7.66 -9.19 4.56
C LEU A 26 -6.31 -9.00 5.29
N ALA A 27 -5.24 -9.62 4.80
CA ALA A 27 -3.91 -9.51 5.40
C ALA A 27 -3.27 -8.13 5.25
N ILE A 28 -3.58 -7.41 4.16
CA ILE A 28 -3.09 -6.05 3.90
C ILE A 28 -3.82 -5.02 4.77
N ILE A 29 -5.11 -5.22 5.02
CA ILE A 29 -5.97 -4.18 5.61
C ILE A 29 -6.01 -4.26 7.14
N PHE A 30 -5.95 -5.45 7.73
CA PHE A 30 -6.24 -5.62 9.15
C PHE A 30 -5.13 -6.35 9.90
N ASP A 31 -4.63 -5.72 10.96
CA ASP A 31 -4.01 -6.47 12.04
C ASP A 31 -5.07 -7.35 12.72
N GLY A 32 -4.76 -8.64 12.94
CA GLY A 32 -5.77 -9.65 13.30
C GLY A 32 -6.56 -10.26 12.12
N SER A 33 -6.09 -10.10 10.88
CA SER A 33 -6.69 -10.69 9.67
C SER A 33 -6.99 -12.19 9.74
N GLN A 34 -6.30 -12.94 10.61
CA GLN A 34 -6.55 -14.37 10.82
C GLN A 34 -7.94 -14.64 11.44
N PHE A 35 -8.44 -13.76 12.32
CA PHE A 35 -9.78 -13.88 12.86
C PHE A 35 -10.84 -13.64 11.77
N LEU A 36 -10.66 -12.60 10.97
CA LEU A 36 -11.54 -12.27 9.85
C LEU A 36 -11.53 -13.39 8.79
N TRP A 37 -10.35 -13.95 8.49
CA TRP A 37 -10.23 -15.10 7.60
C TRP A 37 -10.98 -16.32 8.10
N LYS A 38 -10.82 -16.69 9.38
CA LYS A 38 -11.55 -17.80 9.99
C LYS A 38 -13.06 -17.60 9.91
N LYS A 39 -13.55 -16.37 10.15
CA LYS A 39 -14.97 -16.06 10.02
C LYS A 39 -15.45 -16.16 8.57
N PHE A 40 -14.68 -15.62 7.63
CA PHE A 40 -15.00 -15.71 6.20
C PHE A 40 -15.10 -17.17 5.72
N CYS A 41 -14.11 -18.01 6.03
CA CYS A 41 -14.13 -19.43 5.64
C CYS A 41 -15.33 -20.17 6.23
N LYS A 42 -15.71 -19.86 7.47
CA LYS A 42 -16.92 -20.44 8.11
C LYS A 42 -18.20 -20.04 7.39
N TYR A 43 -18.34 -18.77 7.02
CA TYR A 43 -19.51 -18.29 6.27
C TYR A 43 -19.56 -18.82 4.84
N ALA A 44 -18.41 -19.05 4.21
CA ALA A 44 -18.32 -19.63 2.87
C ALA A 44 -18.45 -21.16 2.86
N HIS A 45 -18.55 -21.81 4.03
CA HIS A 45 -18.50 -23.27 4.20
C HIS A 45 -17.20 -23.93 3.68
N GLN A 46 -16.09 -23.18 3.69
CA GLN A 46 -14.77 -23.62 3.21
C GLN A 46 -13.74 -23.67 4.35
N GLU A 47 -14.05 -24.37 5.45
CA GLU A 47 -13.20 -24.35 6.65
C GLU A 47 -11.81 -24.95 6.45
N TYR A 48 -11.64 -25.87 5.49
CA TYR A 48 -10.32 -26.45 5.17
C TYR A 48 -9.31 -25.40 4.66
N LEU A 49 -9.79 -24.28 4.09
CA LEU A 49 -8.93 -23.18 3.64
C LEU A 49 -8.28 -22.39 4.79
N ILE A 50 -8.75 -22.59 6.04
CA ILE A 50 -8.18 -21.92 7.22
C ILE A 50 -6.70 -22.31 7.39
N GLU A 51 -6.35 -23.57 7.10
CA GLU A 51 -5.00 -24.12 7.29
C GLU A 51 -4.19 -24.19 5.99
N GLN A 52 -4.85 -24.24 4.83
CA GLN A 52 -4.18 -24.31 3.54
C GLN A 52 -3.62 -22.96 3.06
N GLU A 53 -4.31 -21.86 3.35
CA GLU A 53 -3.91 -20.52 2.89
C GLU A 53 -3.05 -19.81 3.93
N GLN A 54 -1.73 -19.82 3.70
CA GLN A 54 -0.78 -19.11 4.53
C GLN A 54 -0.96 -17.60 4.41
N ARG A 55 -0.73 -16.89 5.53
CA ARG A 55 -0.73 -15.42 5.53
C ARG A 55 0.47 -14.96 4.69
N PRO A 56 0.29 -14.07 3.71
CA PRO A 56 1.44 -13.50 3.00
C PRO A 56 2.35 -12.79 4.00
N THR A 57 3.65 -12.96 3.81
CA THR A 57 4.65 -12.23 4.57
C THR A 57 4.63 -10.75 4.18
N PHE A 58 5.26 -9.92 5.02
CA PHE A 58 5.38 -8.49 4.76
C PHE A 58 6.09 -8.21 3.42
N ASN A 59 7.19 -8.91 3.15
CA ASN A 59 7.98 -8.76 1.93
C ASN A 59 7.19 -9.18 0.68
N GLU A 60 6.49 -10.31 0.73
CA GLU A 60 5.62 -10.76 -0.37
C GLU A 60 4.50 -9.75 -0.66
N THR A 61 4.02 -9.05 0.38
CA THR A 61 3.00 -8.00 0.23
C THR A 61 3.57 -6.79 -0.51
N ILE A 62 4.80 -6.39 -0.19
CA ILE A 62 5.50 -5.30 -0.88
C ILE A 62 5.78 -5.67 -2.33
N ASP A 63 6.42 -6.81 -2.58
CA ASP A 63 6.81 -7.27 -3.91
C ASP A 63 5.60 -7.36 -4.85
N ARG A 64 4.48 -7.87 -4.32
CA ARG A 64 3.24 -7.94 -5.08
C ARG A 64 2.67 -6.55 -5.39
N SER A 65 2.75 -5.62 -4.44
CA SER A 65 2.25 -4.26 -4.66
C SER A 65 3.09 -3.52 -5.71
N LEU A 66 4.39 -3.77 -5.74
CA LEU A 66 5.31 -3.18 -6.71
C LEU A 66 5.16 -3.78 -8.12
N SER A 67 4.87 -5.08 -8.21
CA SER A 67 4.71 -5.77 -9.51
C SER A 67 3.35 -5.53 -10.18
N LEU A 68 2.34 -5.09 -9.41
CA LEU A 68 0.99 -4.89 -9.91
C LEU A 68 0.77 -3.45 -10.40
N HIS A 69 0.93 -3.22 -11.70
CA HIS A 69 0.57 -1.96 -12.37
C HIS A 69 -0.95 -1.82 -12.60
N ASN A 70 -1.75 -1.88 -11.52
CA ASN A 70 -3.21 -1.78 -11.60
C ASN A 70 -3.77 -0.47 -11.02
N GLY A 71 -2.94 0.57 -10.92
CA GLY A 71 -3.34 1.89 -10.44
C GLY A 71 -3.69 1.94 -8.95
N ARG A 72 -3.22 0.96 -8.16
CA ARG A 72 -3.36 0.97 -6.70
C ARG A 72 -2.06 1.41 -6.04
N TYR A 73 -2.18 2.30 -5.07
CA TYR A 73 -1.08 2.71 -4.20
C TYR A 73 -1.09 1.88 -2.93
N LEU A 74 0.10 1.56 -2.41
CA LEU A 74 0.25 0.90 -1.13
C LEU A 74 0.36 1.96 -0.03
N MET A 75 -0.63 1.99 0.87
CA MET A 75 -0.56 2.80 2.09
C MET A 75 0.03 1.95 3.22
N LEU A 76 1.15 2.41 3.79
CA LEU A 76 1.80 1.77 4.92
C LEU A 76 1.55 2.60 6.18
N ILE A 77 1.05 1.94 7.22
CA ILE A 77 0.86 2.53 8.55
C ILE A 77 1.86 1.84 9.47
N GLY A 78 2.78 2.61 10.03
CA GLY A 78 3.85 2.12 10.90
C GLY A 78 3.86 2.89 12.22
N GLU A 79 4.29 2.22 13.29
CA GLU A 79 4.39 2.81 14.63
C GLU A 79 5.54 3.83 14.75
N ASN A 80 6.54 3.73 13.88
CA ASN A 80 7.71 4.62 13.89
C ASN A 80 8.34 4.75 12.49
N GLU A 81 9.20 5.76 12.34
CA GLU A 81 9.88 6.06 11.07
C GLU A 81 10.86 4.96 10.63
N SER A 82 11.41 4.19 11.56
CA SER A 82 12.38 3.13 11.24
C SER A 82 11.77 1.99 10.41
N ILE A 83 10.46 1.76 10.55
CA ILE A 83 9.72 0.81 9.70
C ILE A 83 9.72 1.29 8.24
N PHE A 84 9.53 2.59 8.01
CA PHE A 84 9.55 3.15 6.66
C PHE A 84 10.95 3.12 6.06
N ASP A 85 11.99 3.38 6.85
CA ASP A 85 13.38 3.25 6.42
C ASP A 85 13.73 1.81 6.02
N TYR A 86 13.23 0.82 6.77
CA TYR A 86 13.39 -0.59 6.42
C TYR A 86 12.75 -0.90 5.06
N VAL A 87 11.51 -0.43 4.84
CA VAL A 87 10.79 -0.63 3.58
C VAL A 87 11.52 0.01 2.42
N GLU A 88 11.95 1.27 2.55
CA GLU A 88 12.67 1.95 1.48
C GLU A 88 13.97 1.23 1.11
N ARG A 89 14.72 0.74 2.12
CA ARG A 89 15.92 -0.09 1.88
C ARG A 89 15.57 -1.39 1.18
N TYR A 90 14.49 -2.05 1.58
CA TYR A 90 14.03 -3.28 0.96
C TYR A 90 13.69 -3.07 -0.52
N ILE A 91 12.87 -2.06 -0.83
CA ILE A 91 12.50 -1.72 -2.21
C ILE A 91 13.75 -1.34 -3.00
N ASN A 92 14.69 -0.57 -2.43
CA ASN A 92 15.91 -0.15 -3.14
C ASN A 92 16.86 -1.32 -3.47
N ALA A 93 16.79 -2.40 -2.68
CA ALA A 93 17.52 -3.62 -2.95
C ALA A 93 16.87 -4.47 -4.06
N THR A 94 15.53 -4.43 -4.19
CA THR A 94 14.78 -5.27 -5.12
C THR A 94 14.45 -4.58 -6.45
N GLN A 95 14.29 -3.25 -6.46
CA GLN A 95 13.87 -2.48 -7.63
C GLN A 95 14.54 -1.10 -7.66
N LYS A 96 14.93 -0.66 -8.86
CA LYS A 96 15.38 0.71 -9.15
C LYS A 96 14.71 1.20 -10.43
N PRO A 97 14.39 2.49 -10.57
CA PRO A 97 14.69 3.62 -9.66
C PRO A 97 13.60 3.89 -8.59
N ILE A 98 13.99 4.48 -7.47
CA ILE A 98 13.09 4.91 -6.37
C ILE A 98 13.30 6.40 -6.11
N GLN A 99 12.21 7.09 -5.82
CA GLN A 99 12.22 8.48 -5.43
C GLN A 99 11.38 8.68 -4.17
N THR A 100 11.92 9.39 -3.19
CA THR A 100 11.22 9.65 -1.92
C THR A 100 10.88 11.13 -1.82
N LEU A 101 9.60 11.43 -1.62
CA LEU A 101 9.10 12.77 -1.32
C LEU A 101 8.70 12.83 0.15
N ILE A 102 9.25 13.81 0.87
CA ILE A 102 9.00 14.02 2.29
C ILE A 102 8.36 15.40 2.49
N GLY A 103 7.24 15.45 3.21
CA GLY A 103 6.58 16.69 3.58
C GLY A 103 7.50 17.61 4.37
N SER A 104 7.47 18.90 4.06
CA SER A 104 8.36 19.89 4.66
C SER A 104 7.97 20.16 6.12
N SER A 105 8.97 20.23 6.99
CA SER A 105 8.79 20.68 8.37
C SER A 105 9.24 22.13 8.58
N LEU A 106 9.49 22.88 7.50
CA LEU A 106 9.96 24.26 7.58
C LEU A 106 8.80 25.21 7.87
N THR A 107 9.04 26.19 8.74
CA THR A 107 8.03 27.17 9.15
C THR A 107 7.54 28.04 8.00
N ASP A 108 8.40 28.35 7.03
CA ASP A 108 8.06 29.22 5.89
C ASP A 108 7.17 28.50 4.85
N ASP A 109 7.14 27.17 4.89
CA ASP A 109 6.26 26.37 4.04
C ASP A 109 4.84 26.25 4.64
N LEU A 110 4.63 26.73 5.88
CA LEU A 110 3.40 26.58 6.65
C LEU A 110 2.75 27.95 6.92
N ILE A 111 1.49 28.14 6.48
CA ILE A 111 0.72 29.38 6.71
C ILE A 111 0.28 29.50 8.17
N ALA A 112 0.06 28.36 8.85
CA ALA A 112 -0.48 28.33 10.22
C ALA A 112 0.08 27.17 11.07
N GLY A 113 1.37 26.84 10.90
CA GLY A 113 2.06 25.77 11.65
C GLY A 113 1.59 24.33 11.35
N THR A 114 0.40 24.15 10.77
CA THR A 114 -0.18 22.86 10.38
C THR A 114 -0.68 22.84 8.94
N THR A 115 -0.85 24.00 8.31
CA THR A 115 -1.37 24.14 6.95
C THR A 115 -0.27 24.58 6.01
N TYR A 116 0.02 23.78 4.98
CA TYR A 116 1.00 24.12 3.95
C TYR A 116 0.53 25.26 3.06
N SER A 117 1.48 26.05 2.56
CA SER A 117 1.20 27.11 1.60
C SER A 117 0.73 26.57 0.26
N GLU A 118 -0.08 27.35 -0.46
CA GLU A 118 -0.52 26.97 -1.80
C GLU A 118 0.66 26.79 -2.77
N GLN A 119 1.71 27.59 -2.60
CA GLN A 119 2.95 27.48 -3.38
C GLN A 119 3.65 26.14 -3.12
N TYR A 120 3.72 25.72 -1.85
CA TYR A 120 4.28 24.42 -1.48
C TYR A 120 3.45 23.27 -2.04
N ASN A 121 2.12 23.31 -1.89
CA ASN A 121 1.23 22.27 -2.42
C ASN A 121 1.35 22.14 -3.94
N ARG A 122 1.42 23.25 -4.68
CA ARG A 122 1.63 23.24 -6.15
C ARG A 122 2.97 22.60 -6.52
N LYS A 123 4.04 22.89 -5.77
CA LYS A 123 5.36 22.30 -6.00
C LYS A 123 5.32 20.78 -5.81
N VAL A 124 4.76 20.30 -4.70
CA VAL A 124 4.70 18.85 -4.42
C VAL A 124 3.83 18.12 -5.45
N LEU A 125 2.68 18.68 -5.84
CA LEU A 125 1.85 18.10 -6.89
C LEU A 125 2.58 18.02 -8.24
N MET A 126 3.36 19.05 -8.58
CA MET A 126 4.16 19.04 -9.80
C MET A 126 5.26 17.97 -9.76
N ASP A 127 5.94 17.79 -8.62
CA ASP A 127 6.93 16.72 -8.43
C ASP A 127 6.28 15.33 -8.54
N ILE A 128 5.09 15.14 -7.97
CA ILE A 128 4.33 13.89 -8.10
C ILE A 128 3.99 13.61 -9.57
N ILE A 129 3.47 14.61 -10.31
CA ILE A 129 3.11 14.45 -11.73
C ILE A 129 4.36 14.12 -12.56
N LEU A 130 5.45 14.86 -12.37
CA LEU A 130 6.71 14.62 -13.08
C LEU A 130 7.25 13.21 -12.82
N HIS A 131 7.16 12.72 -11.58
CA HIS A 131 7.60 11.37 -11.26
C HIS A 131 6.62 10.28 -11.69
N ALA A 132 5.32 10.57 -11.76
CA ALA A 132 4.32 9.66 -12.30
C ALA A 132 4.55 9.36 -13.80
N GLU A 133 5.17 10.28 -14.53
CA GLU A 133 5.59 10.07 -15.93
C GLU A 133 6.86 9.21 -16.05
N THR A 134 7.54 8.91 -14.94
CA THR A 134 8.73 8.05 -14.92
C THR A 134 8.41 6.64 -14.44
N ASN A 135 9.25 5.66 -14.79
CA ASN A 135 9.11 4.28 -14.31
C ASN A 135 9.73 4.08 -12.89
N ALA A 136 9.66 5.12 -12.05
CA ALA A 136 10.21 5.10 -10.70
C ALA A 136 9.14 4.78 -9.66
N THR A 137 9.52 4.06 -8.61
CA THR A 137 8.66 3.88 -7.44
C THR A 137 8.72 5.15 -6.59
N LEU A 138 7.57 5.82 -6.44
CA LEU A 138 7.44 7.02 -5.61
C LEU A 138 7.03 6.64 -4.17
N ILE A 139 7.86 7.02 -3.20
CA ILE A 139 7.56 6.86 -1.77
C ILE A 139 7.18 8.24 -1.22
N MET A 140 5.97 8.37 -0.67
CA MET A 140 5.48 9.61 -0.08
C MET A 140 5.43 9.48 1.44
N ARG A 141 6.10 10.38 2.16
CA ARG A 141 6.12 10.44 3.63
C ARG A 141 5.65 11.80 4.13
N ARG A 142 4.88 11.83 5.22
CA ARG A 142 4.42 13.07 5.87
C ARG A 142 3.66 14.01 4.93
N MET A 143 2.93 13.44 3.97
CA MET A 143 2.16 14.15 2.94
C MET A 143 0.65 14.16 3.26
N ASP A 144 0.30 14.25 4.54
CA ASP A 144 -1.10 14.15 5.01
C ASP A 144 -2.02 15.21 4.39
N HIS A 145 -1.45 16.30 3.89
CA HIS A 145 -2.14 17.41 3.23
C HIS A 145 -2.55 17.14 1.78
N ILE A 146 -2.13 16.02 1.19
CA ILE A 146 -2.42 15.64 -0.20
C ILE A 146 -3.65 14.70 -0.29
N TYR A 147 -4.11 14.17 0.84
CA TYR A 147 -5.30 13.31 0.97
C TYR A 147 -6.56 14.12 1.27
#